data_AF-A0A7K8GJI9-F1
#
_entry.id   AF-A0A7K8GJI9-F1
#
_cell.length_a   1.000
_cell.length_b   1.000
_cell.length_c   1.000
_cell.angle_alpha   90.00
_cell.angle_beta   90.00
_cell.angle_gamma   90.00
#
_symmetry.space_group_name_H-M   'P 1'
#
loop_
_entity.id
_entity.type
_entity.pdbx_description
1 polymer ?
#
loop_
_entity_poly.entity_id
_entity_poly.type
_entity_poly.pdbx_seq_one_letter_code
_entity_poly.pdbx_strand_id
1 'polypeptide(L)'
;KAGIPLGVMKVLDPRQLKPDSTETGRILTVLDETITKLEIARLIPQIIGSLERFARMLGPEITSSLLEHQRLSMELQQLLAHPEDEARTRAVEQRLKCSLRNILRLFLANPLLYHGLKYEVRVKESPADVFIKAFREFRDFTLERVLTSPEEEKEKIQFMEDISLRVEKNMETISALKAELEAAIQARDEEVKRKDKTIENLKTSMEDLDKDCMADIQQITKEGEKQQKKDEKASQDRCARLEQDVLRLGVQFNELVLEHRASELVLRKKKCKAEREIEKWVQKYDTDMAEKQATYEEIQAIYNEEKAQLALLMEKHAVLLQEYTEIEEERRMLKEKEEEAERDLARRNHAATCIQAVWKGYLVRSIYKAQLKKAKKGKGKGKGK
;
A
#
# COMPACT_ATOMS: atom_id res chain seq x y z
N LYS A 1 -66.95 -4.98 32.30
CA LYS A 1 -68.16 -4.13 32.17
C LYS A 1 -68.26 -3.29 33.43
N ALA A 2 -67.84 -2.02 33.38
CA ALA A 2 -68.12 -1.10 34.48
C ALA A 2 -69.64 -0.85 34.48
N GLY A 3 -70.28 -0.97 35.65
CA GLY A 3 -71.68 -0.53 35.77
C GLY A 3 -71.72 0.98 35.57
N ILE A 4 -72.65 1.46 34.76
CA ILE A 4 -72.89 2.89 34.63
C ILE A 4 -73.30 3.40 36.04
N PRO A 5 -72.65 4.45 36.59
CA PRO A 5 -72.99 4.95 37.92
C PRO A 5 -74.48 5.29 38.01
N LEU A 6 -75.11 5.07 39.16
CA LEU A 6 -76.57 5.21 39.30
C LEU A 6 -77.10 6.60 38.87
N GLY A 7 -76.33 7.67 39.12
CA GLY A 7 -76.63 9.02 38.63
C GLY A 7 -76.53 9.17 37.10
N VAL A 8 -75.58 8.48 36.46
CA VAL A 8 -75.47 8.47 34.99
C VAL A 8 -76.56 7.58 34.36
N MET A 9 -77.01 6.53 35.04
CA MET A 9 -78.21 5.77 34.60
C MET A 9 -79.48 6.62 34.69
N LYS A 10 -79.67 7.39 35.78
CA LYS A 10 -80.76 8.37 35.92
C LYS A 10 -80.78 9.39 34.77
N VAL A 11 -79.62 9.89 34.36
CA VAL A 11 -79.50 10.87 33.28
C VAL A 11 -79.71 10.25 31.88
N LEU A 12 -79.19 9.04 31.63
CA LEU A 12 -79.19 8.44 30.28
C LEU A 12 -80.44 7.59 29.96
N ASP A 13 -80.94 6.78 30.89
CA ASP A 13 -82.10 5.90 30.66
C ASP A 13 -82.97 5.75 31.94
N PRO A 14 -83.85 6.73 32.23
CA PRO A 14 -84.71 6.71 33.42
C PRO A 14 -85.70 5.53 33.44
N ARG A 15 -85.98 4.89 32.29
CA ARG A 15 -87.00 3.83 32.15
C ARG A 15 -86.63 2.55 32.88
N GLN A 16 -85.37 2.40 33.28
CA GLN A 16 -84.87 1.26 34.07
C GLN A 16 -85.13 1.41 35.58
N LEU A 17 -85.57 2.58 36.04
CA LEU A 17 -85.87 2.84 37.45
C LEU A 17 -87.26 2.29 37.80
N LYS A 18 -87.45 1.86 39.05
CA LYS A 18 -88.76 1.41 39.54
C LYS A 18 -89.62 2.62 39.91
N PRO A 19 -90.95 2.54 39.74
CA PRO A 19 -91.85 3.59 40.19
C PRO A 19 -91.93 3.61 41.71
N ASP A 20 -91.29 4.61 42.32
CA ASP A 20 -91.24 4.76 43.79
C ASP A 20 -92.54 5.31 44.40
N SER A 21 -93.42 5.92 43.60
CA SER A 21 -94.70 6.48 44.05
C SER A 21 -95.91 5.60 43.72
N THR A 22 -96.88 5.56 44.62
CA THR A 22 -98.16 4.84 44.43
C THR A 22 -99.01 5.44 43.30
N GLU A 23 -98.83 6.73 43.01
CA GLU A 23 -99.55 7.46 41.96
C GLU A 23 -98.97 7.13 40.58
N THR A 24 -97.64 7.06 40.46
CA THR A 24 -96.94 6.52 39.28
C THR A 24 -97.41 5.09 39.01
N GLY A 25 -97.47 4.24 40.05
CA GLY A 25 -98.00 2.88 39.93
C GLY A 25 -99.42 2.84 39.37
N ARG A 26 -100.33 3.67 39.90
CA ARG A 26 -101.72 3.78 39.39
C ARG A 26 -101.77 4.20 37.92
N ILE A 27 -101.03 5.26 37.53
CA ILE A 27 -100.98 5.75 36.14
C ILE A 27 -100.52 4.63 35.20
N LEU A 28 -99.43 3.93 35.55
CA LEU A 28 -98.92 2.81 34.76
C LEU A 28 -99.92 1.65 34.67
N THR A 29 -100.57 1.27 35.78
CA THR A 29 -101.59 0.19 35.74
C THR A 29 -102.77 0.54 34.84
N VAL A 30 -103.21 1.80 34.79
CA VAL A 30 -104.26 2.24 33.86
C VAL A 30 -103.78 2.13 32.41
N LEU A 31 -102.54 2.55 32.12
CA LEU A 31 -101.96 2.44 30.78
C LEU A 31 -101.80 0.97 30.34
N ASP A 32 -101.26 0.12 31.20
CA ASP A 32 -101.08 -1.32 30.95
C ASP A 32 -102.44 -2.04 30.80
N GLU A 33 -103.47 -1.66 31.57
CA GLU A 33 -104.84 -2.16 31.41
C GLU A 33 -105.50 -1.64 30.11
N THR A 34 -105.21 -0.41 29.66
CA THR A 34 -105.67 0.07 28.35
C THR A 34 -104.97 -0.62 27.19
N ILE A 35 -103.67 -0.95 27.31
CA ILE A 35 -102.95 -1.75 26.31
C ILE A 35 -103.61 -3.13 26.17
N THR A 36 -103.85 -3.83 27.28
CA THR A 36 -104.50 -5.15 27.24
C THR A 36 -105.92 -5.07 26.67
N LYS A 37 -106.72 -4.04 27.01
CA LYS A 37 -108.04 -3.78 26.39
C LYS A 37 -107.96 -3.58 24.88
N LEU A 38 -107.00 -2.79 24.39
CA LEU A 38 -106.79 -2.56 22.96
C LEU A 38 -106.36 -3.85 22.25
N GLU A 39 -105.48 -4.63 22.87
CA GLU A 39 -105.07 -5.93 22.32
C GLU A 39 -106.23 -6.94 22.29
N ILE A 40 -107.08 -7.01 23.32
CA ILE A 40 -108.32 -7.83 23.30
C ILE A 40 -109.24 -7.35 22.16
N ALA A 41 -109.49 -6.04 22.06
CA ALA A 41 -110.35 -5.46 21.02
C ALA A 41 -109.86 -5.77 19.60
N ARG A 42 -108.54 -5.83 19.38
CA ARG A 42 -107.93 -6.27 18.11
C ARG A 42 -108.27 -7.73 17.76
N LEU A 43 -108.38 -8.62 18.75
CA LEU A 43 -108.69 -10.04 18.52
C LEU A 43 -110.17 -10.27 18.18
N ILE A 44 -111.09 -9.43 18.67
CA ILE A 44 -112.55 -9.62 18.56
C ILE A 44 -113.02 -9.90 17.11
N PRO A 45 -112.65 -9.13 16.06
CA PRO A 45 -113.11 -9.40 14.70
C PRO A 45 -112.64 -10.76 14.14
N GLN A 46 -111.43 -11.21 14.51
CA GLN A 46 -110.89 -12.51 14.07
C GLN A 46 -111.54 -13.68 14.79
N ILE A 47 -111.80 -13.52 16.10
CA ILE A 47 -112.53 -14.48 16.92
C ILE A 47 -113.96 -14.63 16.39
N ILE A 48 -114.66 -13.53 16.10
CA ILE A 48 -116.00 -13.54 15.50
C ILE A 48 -115.99 -14.24 14.13
N GLY A 49 -115.02 -13.92 13.26
CA GLY A 49 -114.89 -14.55 11.93
C GLY A 49 -114.54 -16.04 11.95
N SER A 50 -114.24 -16.63 13.10
CA SER A 50 -113.92 -18.06 13.26
C SER A 50 -114.49 -18.66 14.55
N LEU A 51 -115.68 -18.18 14.95
CA LEU A 51 -116.25 -18.42 16.29
C LEU A 51 -116.45 -19.89 16.62
N GLU A 52 -116.78 -20.74 15.64
CA GLU A 52 -116.94 -22.20 15.82
C GLU A 52 -115.70 -22.88 16.40
N ARG A 53 -114.50 -22.38 16.06
CA ARG A 53 -113.23 -22.88 16.57
C ARG A 53 -112.99 -22.49 18.03
N PHE A 54 -113.41 -21.29 18.41
CA PHE A 54 -113.10 -20.68 19.71
C PHE A 54 -114.24 -20.80 20.74
N ALA A 55 -115.48 -21.07 20.33
CA ALA A 55 -116.65 -21.13 21.20
C ALA A 55 -116.50 -22.10 22.38
N ARG A 56 -115.83 -23.24 22.17
CA ARG A 56 -115.53 -24.23 23.23
C ARG A 56 -114.54 -23.71 24.28
N MET A 57 -113.66 -22.78 23.92
CA MET A 57 -112.68 -22.16 24.81
C MET A 57 -113.26 -20.92 25.50
N LEU A 58 -114.06 -20.13 24.79
CA LEU A 58 -114.68 -18.89 25.26
C LEU A 58 -115.85 -19.14 26.22
N GLY A 59 -116.48 -20.30 26.16
CA GLY A 59 -117.68 -20.60 26.93
C GLY A 59 -118.94 -19.89 26.42
N PRO A 60 -120.13 -20.24 26.92
CA PRO A 60 -121.40 -19.77 26.37
C PRO A 60 -121.61 -18.25 26.54
N GLU A 61 -121.17 -17.67 27.65
CA GLU A 61 -121.40 -16.26 28.02
C GLU A 61 -120.60 -15.28 27.14
N ILE A 62 -119.35 -15.62 26.84
CA ILE A 62 -118.50 -14.80 25.96
C ILE A 62 -118.90 -15.03 24.50
N THR A 63 -119.23 -16.27 24.13
CA THR A 63 -119.71 -16.60 22.78
C THR A 63 -121.03 -15.90 22.45
N SER A 64 -122.00 -15.84 23.37
CA SER A 64 -123.25 -15.09 23.18
C SER A 64 -122.99 -13.59 23.09
N SER A 65 -122.15 -13.03 23.97
CA SER A 65 -121.76 -11.62 23.94
C SER A 65 -121.10 -11.22 22.62
N LEU A 66 -120.26 -12.09 22.04
CA LEU A 66 -119.61 -11.88 20.74
C LEU A 66 -120.60 -11.99 19.57
N LEU A 67 -121.59 -12.89 19.63
CA LEU A 67 -122.65 -12.97 18.63
C LEU A 67 -123.56 -11.73 18.66
N GLU A 68 -123.91 -11.22 19.85
CA GLU A 68 -124.62 -9.94 19.96
C GLU A 68 -123.78 -8.78 19.43
N HIS A 69 -122.48 -8.76 19.71
CA HIS A 69 -121.56 -7.75 19.16
C HIS A 69 -121.50 -7.79 17.63
N GLN A 70 -121.44 -8.99 17.04
CA GLN A 70 -121.47 -9.16 15.59
C GLN A 70 -122.78 -8.66 14.99
N ARG A 71 -123.93 -9.00 15.58
CA ARG A 71 -125.26 -8.52 15.15
C ARG A 71 -125.34 -7.00 15.17
N LEU A 72 -124.97 -6.38 16.30
CA LEU A 72 -124.96 -4.92 16.46
C LEU A 72 -123.97 -4.23 15.49
N SER A 73 -122.84 -4.88 15.19
CA SER A 73 -121.86 -4.37 14.22
C SER A 73 -122.40 -4.40 12.78
N MET A 74 -123.09 -5.47 12.40
CA MET A 74 -123.75 -5.59 11.09
C MET A 74 -124.94 -4.62 10.97
N GLU A 75 -125.75 -4.48 12.02
CA GLU A 75 -126.85 -3.49 12.10
C GLU A 75 -126.32 -2.06 11.91
N LEU A 76 -125.22 -1.71 12.59
CA LEU A 76 -124.57 -0.41 12.43
C LEU A 76 -123.99 -0.22 11.02
N GLN A 77 -123.34 -1.23 10.45
CA GLN A 77 -122.80 -1.16 9.08
C GLN A 77 -123.91 -0.94 8.03
N GLN A 78 -125.07 -1.56 8.20
CA GLN A 78 -126.23 -1.36 7.32
C GLN A 78 -126.80 0.06 7.45
N LEU A 79 -126.97 0.56 8.68
CA LEU A 79 -127.45 1.92 8.93
C LEU A 79 -126.46 3.02 8.47
N LEU A 80 -125.16 2.73 8.46
CA LEU A 80 -124.13 3.63 7.90
C LEU A 80 -124.13 3.65 6.36
N ALA A 81 -124.60 2.59 5.71
CA ALA A 81 -124.74 2.54 4.24
C ALA A 81 -126.01 3.28 3.75
N HIS A 82 -127.07 3.31 4.56
CA HIS A 82 -128.33 4.01 4.26
C HIS A 82 -128.75 4.90 5.46
N PRO A 83 -128.23 6.14 5.53
CA PRO A 83 -128.42 7.02 6.68
C PRO A 83 -129.81 7.69 6.66
N GLU A 84 -130.82 6.98 7.16
CA GLU A 84 -132.20 7.49 7.27
C GLU A 84 -132.60 7.96 8.70
N ASP A 85 -131.92 7.48 9.76
CA ASP A 85 -132.28 7.81 11.16
C ASP A 85 -131.04 7.95 12.08
N GLU A 86 -130.66 9.19 12.37
CA GLU A 86 -129.55 9.53 13.27
C GLU A 86 -129.78 9.13 14.75
N ALA A 87 -131.03 9.04 15.19
CA ALA A 87 -131.32 8.66 16.57
C ALA A 87 -131.10 7.14 16.75
N ARG A 88 -131.48 6.35 15.75
CA ARG A 88 -131.21 4.89 15.73
C ARG A 88 -129.73 4.58 15.61
N THR A 89 -128.97 5.23 14.72
CA THR A 89 -127.53 4.98 14.60
C THR A 89 -126.81 5.24 15.93
N ARG A 90 -127.06 6.37 16.59
CA ARG A 90 -126.46 6.69 17.91
C ARG A 90 -126.87 5.69 19.00
N ALA A 91 -128.12 5.19 18.98
CA ALA A 91 -128.57 4.16 19.91
C ALA A 91 -127.89 2.80 19.67
N VAL A 92 -127.73 2.37 18.42
CA VAL A 92 -127.02 1.14 18.05
C VAL A 92 -125.53 1.26 18.35
N GLU A 93 -124.89 2.39 18.06
CA GLU A 93 -123.51 2.68 18.48
C GLU A 93 -123.31 2.55 19.99
N GLN A 94 -124.23 3.10 20.80
CA GLN A 94 -124.12 3.03 22.24
C GLN A 94 -124.32 1.60 22.76
N ARG A 95 -125.23 0.83 22.15
CA ARG A 95 -125.38 -0.61 22.44
C ARG A 95 -124.13 -1.39 22.04
N LEU A 96 -123.51 -1.08 20.89
CA LEU A 96 -122.25 -1.68 20.43
C LEU A 96 -121.08 -1.37 21.39
N LYS A 97 -120.97 -0.10 21.85
CA LYS A 97 -119.99 0.33 22.87
C LYS A 97 -120.21 -0.39 24.20
N CYS A 98 -121.46 -0.57 24.63
CA CYS A 98 -121.79 -1.34 25.84
C CYS A 98 -121.48 -2.83 25.69
N SER A 99 -121.79 -3.44 24.54
CA SER A 99 -121.44 -4.81 24.19
C SER A 99 -119.92 -5.03 24.21
N LEU A 100 -119.14 -4.14 23.58
CA LEU A 100 -117.67 -4.19 23.63
C LEU A 100 -117.15 -4.07 25.07
N ARG A 101 -117.69 -3.16 25.88
CA ARG A 101 -117.33 -3.03 27.30
C ARG A 101 -117.66 -4.29 28.09
N ASN A 102 -118.76 -4.98 27.77
CA ASN A 102 -119.12 -6.24 28.42
C ASN A 102 -118.12 -7.35 28.06
N ILE A 103 -117.80 -7.51 26.77
CA ILE A 103 -116.78 -8.44 26.30
C ILE A 103 -115.44 -8.17 26.98
N LEU A 104 -114.97 -6.92 26.98
CA LEU A 104 -113.71 -6.54 27.63
C LEU A 104 -113.70 -6.89 29.13
N ARG A 105 -114.80 -6.68 29.86
CA ARG A 105 -114.92 -7.09 31.27
C ARG A 105 -114.81 -8.61 31.44
N LEU A 106 -115.50 -9.40 30.60
CA LEU A 106 -115.46 -10.86 30.68
C LEU A 106 -114.07 -11.44 30.36
N PHE A 107 -113.36 -10.83 29.39
CA PHE A 107 -111.97 -11.19 29.08
C PHE A 107 -110.98 -10.78 30.18
N LEU A 108 -111.16 -9.60 30.81
CA LEU A 108 -110.31 -9.14 31.92
C LEU A 108 -110.57 -9.90 33.22
N ALA A 109 -111.80 -10.39 33.45
CA ALA A 109 -112.12 -11.28 34.56
C ALA A 109 -111.42 -12.65 34.44
N ASN A 110 -111.02 -13.06 33.23
CA ASN A 110 -110.30 -14.30 32.96
C ASN A 110 -109.00 -14.06 32.16
N PRO A 111 -107.94 -13.48 32.75
CA PRO A 111 -106.73 -13.09 32.02
C PRO A 111 -106.05 -14.25 31.25
N LEU A 112 -106.12 -15.47 31.79
CA LEU A 112 -105.55 -16.67 31.16
C LEU A 112 -106.21 -16.99 29.81
N LEU A 113 -107.52 -16.72 29.67
CA LEU A 113 -108.26 -16.92 28.43
C LEU A 113 -107.75 -15.98 27.33
N TYR A 114 -107.55 -14.69 27.69
CA TYR A 114 -106.94 -13.71 26.78
C TYR A 114 -105.54 -14.15 26.35
N HIS A 115 -104.68 -14.56 27.29
CA HIS A 115 -103.32 -14.97 26.98
C HIS A 115 -103.27 -16.20 26.07
N GLY A 116 -104.14 -17.20 26.27
CA GLY A 116 -104.26 -18.35 25.35
C GLY A 116 -104.67 -17.93 23.93
N LEU A 117 -105.73 -17.14 23.81
CA LEU A 117 -106.23 -16.65 22.52
C LEU A 117 -105.23 -15.76 21.78
N LYS A 118 -104.38 -15.00 22.50
CA LYS A 118 -103.31 -14.18 21.91
C LYS A 118 -102.31 -15.00 21.09
N TYR A 119 -102.07 -16.27 21.45
CA TYR A 119 -101.18 -17.17 20.71
C TYR A 119 -101.91 -18.00 19.65
N GLU A 120 -103.18 -18.36 19.86
CA GLU A 120 -103.94 -19.17 18.87
C GLU A 120 -104.50 -18.36 17.69
N VAL A 121 -104.88 -17.10 17.92
CA VAL A 121 -105.49 -16.24 16.90
C VAL A 121 -104.39 -15.62 16.03
N ARG A 122 -104.17 -16.18 14.84
CA ARG A 122 -103.27 -15.62 13.81
C ARG A 122 -103.87 -14.37 13.15
N VAL A 123 -103.76 -13.22 13.81
CA VAL A 123 -104.10 -11.92 13.21
C VAL A 123 -102.98 -11.49 12.24
N LYS A 124 -103.34 -11.09 11.01
CA LYS A 124 -102.44 -10.31 10.14
C LYS A 124 -102.20 -8.92 10.73
N GLU A 125 -101.13 -8.24 10.33
CA GLU A 125 -100.90 -6.84 10.74
C GLU A 125 -102.12 -5.96 10.44
N SER A 126 -102.64 -5.34 11.49
CA SER A 126 -103.82 -4.48 11.47
C SER A 126 -103.39 -3.03 11.72
N PRO A 127 -104.11 -2.01 11.21
CA PRO A 127 -103.89 -0.62 11.63
C PRO A 127 -103.93 -0.43 13.15
N ALA A 128 -104.64 -1.29 13.88
CA ALA A 128 -104.67 -1.32 15.34
C ALA A 128 -103.30 -1.70 15.98
N ASP A 129 -102.44 -2.46 15.29
CA ASP A 129 -101.11 -2.83 15.81
C ASP A 129 -100.17 -1.63 15.85
N VAL A 130 -100.24 -0.74 14.85
CA VAL A 130 -99.51 0.53 14.83
C VAL A 130 -99.94 1.40 16.01
N PHE A 131 -101.25 1.47 16.29
CA PHE A 131 -101.78 2.20 17.43
C PHE A 131 -101.36 1.58 18.78
N ILE A 132 -101.42 0.25 18.92
CA ILE A 132 -100.95 -0.46 20.13
C ILE A 132 -99.44 -0.23 20.34
N LYS A 133 -98.62 -0.23 19.28
CA LYS A 133 -97.19 0.07 19.35
C LYS A 133 -96.95 1.51 19.81
N ALA A 134 -97.58 2.49 19.17
CA ALA A 134 -97.49 3.89 19.56
C ALA A 134 -97.99 4.13 20.99
N PHE A 135 -99.01 3.40 21.46
CA PHE A 135 -99.50 3.51 22.83
C PHE A 135 -98.54 2.87 23.85
N ARG A 136 -97.83 1.79 23.50
CA ARG A 136 -96.72 1.26 24.31
C ARG A 136 -95.56 2.25 24.38
N GLU A 137 -95.18 2.86 23.26
CA GLU A 137 -94.16 3.92 23.21
C GLU A 137 -94.58 5.14 24.06
N PHE A 138 -95.86 5.53 24.03
CA PHE A 138 -96.43 6.55 24.90
C PHE A 138 -96.40 6.16 26.39
N ARG A 139 -96.67 4.89 26.71
CA ARG A 139 -96.57 4.36 28.08
C ARG A 139 -95.13 4.42 28.59
N ASP A 140 -94.15 4.06 27.77
CA ASP A 140 -92.72 4.12 28.15
C ASP A 140 -92.20 5.56 28.23
N PHE A 141 -92.69 6.45 27.37
CA PHE A 141 -92.46 7.89 27.49
C PHE A 141 -93.09 8.49 28.76
N THR A 142 -94.31 8.08 29.11
CA THR A 142 -94.98 8.51 30.35
C THR A 142 -94.25 7.98 31.57
N LEU A 143 -93.74 6.74 31.53
CA LEU A 143 -92.86 6.19 32.55
C LEU A 143 -91.60 7.06 32.71
N GLU A 144 -90.89 7.36 31.62
CA GLU A 144 -89.71 8.23 31.65
C GLU A 144 -90.04 9.60 32.26
N ARG A 145 -91.11 10.26 31.79
CA ARG A 145 -91.54 11.57 32.26
C ARG A 145 -91.96 11.64 33.72
N VAL A 146 -92.50 10.56 34.28
CA VAL A 146 -92.91 10.51 35.70
C VAL A 146 -91.75 10.07 36.61
N LEU A 147 -90.70 9.44 36.06
CA LEU A 147 -89.48 9.07 36.78
C LEU A 147 -88.38 10.13 36.76
N THR A 148 -88.50 11.16 35.93
CA THR A 148 -87.56 12.29 35.84
C THR A 148 -88.10 13.53 36.55
N SER A 149 -87.32 14.10 37.48
CA SER A 149 -87.55 15.43 38.03
C SER A 149 -87.26 16.53 36.99
N PRO A 150 -87.94 17.70 37.04
CA PRO A 150 -87.56 18.89 36.26
C PRO A 150 -86.14 19.40 36.52
N GLU A 151 -85.51 19.01 37.63
CA GLU A 151 -84.10 19.30 37.91
C GLU A 151 -83.19 18.31 37.19
N GLU A 152 -83.49 17.00 37.25
CA GLU A 152 -82.77 15.95 36.52
C GLU A 152 -82.85 16.13 34.99
N GLU A 153 -83.97 16.65 34.47
CA GLU A 153 -84.11 17.01 33.04
C GLU A 153 -83.18 18.17 32.65
N LYS A 154 -83.01 19.19 33.52
CA LYS A 154 -82.05 20.28 33.30
C LYS A 154 -80.61 19.79 33.38
N GLU A 155 -80.28 18.95 34.36
CA GLU A 155 -78.96 18.33 34.49
C GLU A 155 -78.63 17.49 33.24
N LYS A 156 -79.59 16.75 32.69
CA LYS A 156 -79.44 15.99 31.44
C LYS A 156 -79.13 16.90 30.25
N ILE A 157 -79.85 18.02 30.11
CA ILE A 157 -79.60 19.00 29.03
C ILE A 157 -78.19 19.59 29.17
N GLN A 158 -77.83 20.10 30.35
CA GLN A 158 -76.51 20.67 30.62
C GLN A 158 -75.40 19.65 30.36
N PHE A 159 -75.56 18.40 30.80
CA PHE A 159 -74.60 17.33 30.55
C PHE A 159 -74.40 17.02 29.06
N MET A 160 -75.46 17.06 28.24
CA MET A 160 -75.34 16.91 26.78
C MET A 160 -74.66 18.11 26.11
N GLU A 161 -74.93 19.33 26.58
CA GLU A 161 -74.25 20.55 26.11
C GLU A 161 -72.76 20.50 26.43
N ASP A 162 -72.40 20.11 27.66
CA ASP A 162 -71.03 19.94 28.13
C ASP A 162 -70.27 18.86 27.33
N ILE A 163 -70.93 17.75 27.00
CA ILE A 163 -70.37 16.73 26.10
C ILE A 163 -70.19 17.28 24.69
N SER A 164 -71.18 18.00 24.14
CA SER A 164 -71.11 18.54 22.78
C SER A 164 -69.94 19.53 22.65
N LEU A 165 -69.78 20.45 23.60
CA LEU A 165 -68.66 21.40 23.66
C LEU A 165 -67.30 20.69 23.79
N ARG A 166 -67.22 19.57 24.52
CA ARG A 166 -65.99 18.75 24.60
C ARG A 166 -65.72 18.02 23.28
N VAL A 167 -66.76 17.50 22.61
CA VAL A 167 -66.64 16.84 21.31
C VAL A 167 -66.18 17.83 20.24
N GLU A 168 -66.72 19.04 20.22
CA GLU A 168 -66.31 20.12 19.31
C GLU A 168 -64.84 20.50 19.50
N LYS A 169 -64.41 20.81 20.73
CA LYS A 169 -62.98 21.08 21.05
C LYS A 169 -62.06 19.91 20.73
N ASN A 170 -62.51 18.67 20.96
CA ASN A 170 -61.76 17.47 20.57
C ASN A 170 -61.67 17.34 19.04
N MET A 171 -62.71 17.73 18.30
CA MET A 171 -62.72 17.70 16.84
C MET A 171 -61.82 18.79 16.24
N GLU A 172 -61.79 20.00 16.82
CA GLU A 172 -60.85 21.07 16.49
C GLU A 172 -59.40 20.66 16.75
N THR A 173 -59.09 20.11 17.93
CA THR A 173 -57.72 19.67 18.24
C THR A 173 -57.28 18.49 17.36
N ILE A 174 -58.17 17.55 17.04
CA ILE A 174 -57.90 16.49 16.06
C ILE A 174 -57.67 17.06 14.64
N SER A 175 -58.39 18.09 14.23
CA SER A 175 -58.20 18.69 12.90
C SER A 175 -56.89 19.48 12.81
N ALA A 176 -56.52 20.22 13.86
CA ALA A 176 -55.24 20.91 13.98
C ALA A 176 -54.06 19.92 13.95
N LEU A 177 -54.08 18.87 14.79
CA LEU A 177 -53.02 17.85 14.80
C LEU A 177 -52.90 17.09 13.48
N LYS A 178 -54.01 16.88 12.75
CA LYS A 178 -53.96 16.31 11.40
C LYS A 178 -53.30 17.27 10.40
N ALA A 179 -53.62 18.57 10.47
CA ALA A 179 -52.98 19.57 9.60
C ALA A 179 -51.48 19.71 9.88
N GLU A 180 -51.06 19.69 11.15
CA GLU A 180 -49.65 19.67 11.56
C GLU A 180 -48.93 18.41 11.06
N LEU A 181 -49.58 17.23 11.15
CA LEU A 181 -49.02 15.98 10.65
C LEU A 181 -48.83 15.99 9.12
N GLU A 182 -49.83 16.44 8.36
CA GLU A 182 -49.74 16.58 6.90
C GLU A 182 -48.64 17.58 6.50
N ALA A 183 -48.55 18.72 7.17
CA ALA A 183 -47.48 19.70 6.94
C ALA A 183 -46.08 19.11 7.23
N ALA A 184 -45.94 18.33 8.32
CA ALA A 184 -44.70 17.66 8.66
C ALA A 184 -44.32 16.57 7.63
N ILE A 185 -45.29 15.81 7.11
CA ILE A 185 -45.08 14.83 6.03
C ILE A 185 -44.63 15.55 4.75
N GLN A 186 -45.31 16.62 4.34
CA GLN A 186 -44.95 17.37 3.13
C GLN A 186 -43.53 17.97 3.22
N ALA A 187 -43.18 18.59 4.35
CA ALA A 187 -41.82 19.11 4.58
C ALA A 187 -40.75 18.00 4.56
N ARG A 188 -41.08 16.80 5.09
CA ARG A 188 -40.20 15.63 5.01
C ARG A 188 -40.02 15.12 3.59
N ASP A 189 -41.09 15.05 2.80
CA ASP A 189 -41.05 14.60 1.41
C ASP A 189 -40.31 15.58 0.50
N GLU A 190 -40.43 16.89 0.73
CA GLU A 190 -39.64 17.91 0.04
C GLU A 190 -38.15 17.76 0.34
N GLU A 191 -37.76 17.60 1.61
CA GLU A 191 -36.37 17.40 2.00
C GLU A 191 -35.77 16.09 1.45
N VAL A 192 -36.58 15.02 1.37
CA VAL A 192 -36.19 13.77 0.68
C VAL A 192 -35.92 14.05 -0.80
N LYS A 193 -36.84 14.72 -1.52
CA LYS A 193 -36.66 15.08 -2.93
C LYS A 193 -35.41 15.94 -3.17
N ARG A 194 -35.08 16.88 -2.27
CA ARG A 194 -33.84 17.67 -2.35
C ARG A 194 -32.59 16.79 -2.20
N LYS A 195 -32.61 15.84 -1.28
CA LYS A 195 -31.50 14.88 -1.06
C LYS A 195 -31.35 13.92 -2.22
N ASP A 196 -32.44 13.37 -2.74
CA ASP A 196 -32.43 12.50 -3.92
C ASP A 196 -31.85 13.23 -5.15
N LYS A 197 -32.25 14.48 -5.38
CA LYS A 197 -31.67 15.31 -6.45
C LYS A 197 -30.17 15.57 -6.25
N THR A 198 -29.73 15.75 -5.00
CA THR A 198 -28.30 15.89 -4.67
C THR A 198 -27.55 14.59 -4.93
N ILE A 199 -28.14 13.43 -4.60
CA ILE A 199 -27.58 12.10 -4.86
C ILE A 199 -27.47 11.83 -6.37
N GLU A 200 -28.47 12.20 -7.18
CA GLU A 200 -28.38 12.10 -8.65
C GLU A 200 -27.24 12.96 -9.22
N ASN A 201 -27.13 14.21 -8.76
CA ASN A 201 -26.08 15.13 -9.21
C ASN A 201 -24.67 14.62 -8.80
N LEU A 202 -24.53 14.03 -7.62
CA LEU A 202 -23.26 13.44 -7.17
C LEU A 202 -22.92 12.16 -7.96
N LYS A 203 -23.91 11.29 -8.24
CA LYS A 203 -23.69 10.08 -9.06
C LYS A 203 -23.22 10.44 -10.47
N THR A 204 -23.92 11.36 -11.13
CA THR A 204 -23.54 11.83 -12.48
C THR A 204 -22.15 12.46 -12.49
N SER A 205 -21.82 13.31 -11.50
CA SER A 205 -20.46 13.86 -11.37
C SER A 205 -19.39 12.80 -11.09
N MET A 206 -19.70 11.73 -10.37
CA MET A 206 -18.76 10.61 -10.16
C MET A 206 -18.57 9.82 -11.46
N GLU A 207 -19.64 9.50 -12.17
CA GLU A 207 -19.57 8.80 -13.47
C GLU A 207 -18.79 9.59 -14.52
N ASP A 208 -18.89 10.92 -14.53
CA ASP A 208 -18.12 11.77 -15.45
C ASP A 208 -16.65 11.89 -15.02
N LEU A 209 -16.36 12.04 -13.72
CA LEU A 209 -14.98 11.99 -13.20
C LEU A 209 -14.29 10.65 -13.49
N ASP A 210 -15.00 9.53 -13.40
CA ASP A 210 -14.46 8.21 -13.75
C ASP A 210 -14.15 8.10 -15.26
N LYS A 211 -15.02 8.64 -16.13
CA LYS A 211 -14.77 8.69 -17.59
C LYS A 211 -13.54 9.56 -17.93
N ASP A 212 -13.43 10.73 -17.31
CA ASP A 212 -12.32 11.66 -17.51
C ASP A 212 -11.00 11.04 -17.01
N CYS A 213 -11.01 10.44 -15.81
CA CYS A 213 -9.86 9.71 -15.26
C CYS A 213 -9.45 8.53 -16.17
N MET A 214 -10.40 7.76 -16.69
CA MET A 214 -10.12 6.70 -17.66
C MET A 214 -9.53 7.23 -18.97
N ALA A 215 -9.97 8.41 -19.45
CA ALA A 215 -9.42 9.05 -20.64
C ALA A 215 -7.99 9.54 -20.40
N ASP A 216 -7.72 10.19 -19.27
CA ASP A 216 -6.39 10.65 -18.86
C ASP A 216 -5.40 9.47 -18.72
N ILE A 217 -5.79 8.39 -18.05
CA ILE A 217 -4.97 7.17 -17.95
C ILE A 217 -4.68 6.59 -19.33
N GLN A 218 -5.67 6.56 -20.24
CA GLN A 218 -5.45 6.11 -21.62
C GLN A 218 -4.56 7.05 -22.43
N GLN A 219 -4.55 8.36 -22.16
CA GLN A 219 -3.64 9.31 -22.81
C GLN A 219 -2.21 9.12 -22.28
N ILE A 220 -2.03 9.14 -20.96
CA ILE A 220 -0.73 8.98 -20.29
C ILE A 220 -0.05 7.66 -20.71
N THR A 221 -0.80 6.56 -20.78
CA THR A 221 -0.26 5.26 -21.23
C THR A 221 0.17 5.30 -22.71
N LYS A 222 -0.64 5.86 -23.61
CA LYS A 222 -0.29 6.01 -25.04
C LYS A 222 0.92 6.92 -25.26
N GLU A 223 1.02 8.02 -24.50
CA GLU A 223 2.17 8.93 -24.56
C GLU A 223 3.43 8.29 -23.98
N GLY A 224 3.30 7.58 -22.86
CA GLY A 224 4.36 6.79 -22.23
C GLY A 224 4.92 5.72 -23.18
N GLU A 225 4.06 4.89 -23.79
CA GLU A 225 4.47 3.90 -24.80
C GLU A 225 5.17 4.55 -26.00
N LYS A 226 4.65 5.68 -26.48
CA LYS A 226 5.23 6.41 -27.61
C LYS A 226 6.61 6.97 -27.27
N GLN A 227 6.83 7.39 -26.02
CA GLN A 227 8.11 7.87 -25.55
C GLN A 227 9.09 6.71 -25.33
N GLN A 228 8.66 5.63 -24.67
CA GLN A 228 9.43 4.39 -24.51
C GLN A 228 9.95 3.87 -25.85
N LYS A 229 9.09 3.75 -26.88
CA LYS A 229 9.49 3.29 -28.22
C LYS A 229 10.54 4.19 -28.90
N LYS A 230 10.55 5.51 -28.62
CA LYS A 230 11.62 6.40 -29.09
C LYS A 230 12.92 6.16 -28.33
N ASP A 231 12.85 6.03 -27.01
CA ASP A 231 14.03 5.90 -26.15
C ASP A 231 14.71 4.54 -26.33
N GLU A 232 13.93 3.47 -26.50
CA GLU A 232 14.40 2.15 -26.92
C GLU A 232 15.15 2.23 -28.26
N LYS A 233 14.54 2.83 -29.29
CA LYS A 233 15.20 3.00 -30.60
C LYS A 233 16.47 3.85 -30.51
N ALA A 234 16.42 4.98 -29.80
CA ALA A 234 17.59 5.82 -29.59
C ALA A 234 18.69 5.10 -28.80
N SER A 235 18.34 4.14 -27.92
CA SER A 235 19.30 3.29 -27.23
C SER A 235 19.90 2.23 -28.16
N GLN A 236 19.08 1.56 -28.98
CA GLN A 236 19.54 0.61 -30.01
C GLN A 236 20.51 1.29 -31.00
N ASP A 237 20.16 2.49 -31.49
CA ASP A 237 21.00 3.30 -32.37
C ASP A 237 22.34 3.70 -31.70
N ARG A 238 22.36 3.90 -30.38
CA ARG A 238 23.61 4.16 -29.62
C ARG A 238 24.45 2.89 -29.45
N CYS A 239 23.83 1.77 -29.10
CA CYS A 239 24.52 0.48 -28.96
C CYS A 239 25.19 0.08 -30.29
N ALA A 240 24.45 0.14 -31.41
CA ALA A 240 25.00 -0.18 -32.74
C ALA A 240 26.20 0.70 -33.13
N ARG A 241 26.19 2.00 -32.77
CA ARG A 241 27.34 2.90 -32.98
C ARG A 241 28.54 2.49 -32.13
N LEU A 242 28.33 2.20 -30.85
CA LEU A 242 29.39 1.76 -29.94
C LEU A 242 29.99 0.41 -30.37
N GLU A 243 29.16 -0.52 -30.82
CA GLU A 243 29.60 -1.81 -31.38
C GLU A 243 30.47 -1.59 -32.65
N GLN A 244 30.04 -0.69 -33.55
CA GLN A 244 30.83 -0.32 -34.73
C GLN A 244 32.17 0.35 -34.35
N ASP A 245 32.18 1.22 -33.34
CA ASP A 245 33.39 1.88 -32.83
C ASP A 245 34.35 0.85 -32.18
N VAL A 246 33.84 -0.09 -31.40
CA VAL A 246 34.63 -1.21 -30.81
C VAL A 246 35.26 -2.06 -31.90
N LEU A 247 34.50 -2.43 -32.94
CA LEU A 247 35.03 -3.18 -34.09
C LEU A 247 36.12 -2.39 -34.83
N ARG A 248 35.90 -1.09 -35.09
CA ARG A 248 36.90 -0.22 -35.75
C ARG A 248 38.19 -0.11 -34.92
N LEU A 249 38.07 0.14 -33.62
CA LEU A 249 39.21 0.23 -32.71
C LEU A 249 39.96 -1.11 -32.59
N GLY A 250 39.23 -2.24 -32.60
CA GLY A 250 39.83 -3.58 -32.62
C GLY A 250 40.67 -3.85 -33.87
N VAL A 251 40.20 -3.42 -35.05
CA VAL A 251 40.99 -3.50 -36.30
C VAL A 251 42.23 -2.61 -36.21
N GLN A 252 42.08 -1.33 -35.84
CA GLN A 252 43.20 -0.38 -35.71
C GLN A 252 44.26 -0.86 -34.70
N PHE A 253 43.84 -1.44 -33.58
CA PHE A 253 44.75 -2.02 -32.60
C PHE A 253 45.54 -3.21 -33.17
N ASN A 254 44.89 -4.12 -33.89
CA ASN A 254 45.55 -5.26 -34.51
C ASN A 254 46.54 -4.84 -35.60
N GLU A 255 46.20 -3.83 -36.41
CA GLU A 255 47.11 -3.22 -37.40
C GLU A 255 48.35 -2.65 -36.71
N LEU A 256 48.17 -1.82 -35.68
CA LEU A 256 49.27 -1.23 -34.91
C LEU A 256 50.18 -2.29 -34.26
N VAL A 257 49.61 -3.38 -33.72
CA VAL A 257 50.36 -4.51 -33.15
C VAL A 257 51.19 -5.22 -34.23
N LEU A 258 50.67 -5.39 -35.45
CA LEU A 258 51.41 -5.97 -36.55
C LEU A 258 52.55 -5.05 -37.05
N GLU A 259 52.30 -3.74 -37.18
CA GLU A 259 53.33 -2.76 -37.53
C GLU A 259 54.45 -2.71 -36.49
N HIS A 260 54.11 -2.62 -35.20
CA HIS A 260 55.09 -2.66 -34.13
C HIS A 260 55.90 -3.96 -34.15
N ARG A 261 55.26 -5.12 -34.30
CA ARG A 261 55.95 -6.41 -34.41
C ARG A 261 56.89 -6.47 -35.61
N ALA A 262 56.50 -5.90 -36.77
CA ALA A 262 57.36 -5.83 -37.94
C ALA A 262 58.57 -4.91 -37.70
N SER A 263 58.37 -3.74 -37.08
CA SER A 263 59.45 -2.80 -36.74
C SER A 263 60.43 -3.40 -35.74
N GLU A 264 59.93 -4.15 -34.74
CA GLU A 264 60.70 -4.84 -33.71
C GLU A 264 61.58 -5.94 -34.32
N LEU A 265 61.03 -6.74 -35.23
CA LEU A 265 61.78 -7.73 -35.99
C LEU A 265 62.90 -7.10 -36.85
N VAL A 266 62.68 -5.92 -37.43
CA VAL A 266 63.72 -5.18 -38.15
C VAL A 266 64.82 -4.70 -37.20
N LEU A 267 64.47 -4.21 -36.01
CA LEU A 267 65.44 -3.80 -35.00
C LEU A 267 66.23 -5.00 -34.45
N ARG A 268 65.60 -6.15 -34.18
CA ARG A 268 66.30 -7.41 -33.83
C ARG A 268 67.30 -7.81 -34.92
N LYS A 269 66.89 -7.79 -36.20
CA LYS A 269 67.78 -8.11 -37.33
C LYS A 269 68.96 -7.13 -37.45
N LYS A 270 68.79 -5.85 -37.12
CA LYS A 270 69.89 -4.86 -37.06
C LYS A 270 70.82 -5.14 -35.88
N LYS A 271 70.26 -5.38 -34.68
CA LYS A 271 71.01 -5.75 -33.47
C LYS A 271 71.90 -6.99 -33.73
N CYS A 272 71.33 -8.08 -34.23
CA CYS A 272 72.09 -9.30 -34.53
C CYS A 272 73.05 -9.18 -35.74
N LYS A 273 73.02 -8.08 -36.51
CA LYS A 273 74.10 -7.77 -37.47
C LYS A 273 75.27 -7.09 -36.74
N ALA A 274 74.98 -6.06 -35.95
CA ALA A 274 75.98 -5.35 -35.15
C ALA A 274 76.68 -6.28 -34.15
N GLU A 275 75.96 -7.18 -33.47
CA GLU A 275 76.53 -8.18 -32.56
C GLU A 275 77.55 -9.08 -33.30
N ARG A 276 77.19 -9.60 -34.48
CA ARG A 276 78.12 -10.40 -35.32
C ARG A 276 79.29 -9.61 -35.90
N GLU A 277 79.16 -8.30 -36.04
CA GLU A 277 80.27 -7.43 -36.44
C GLU A 277 81.22 -7.20 -35.26
N ILE A 278 80.69 -6.99 -34.04
CA ILE A 278 81.46 -6.91 -32.79
C ILE A 278 82.18 -8.24 -32.52
N GLU A 279 81.51 -9.39 -32.62
CA GLU A 279 82.12 -10.72 -32.48
C GLU A 279 83.32 -10.92 -33.42
N LYS A 280 83.21 -10.47 -34.68
CA LYS A 280 84.32 -10.51 -35.65
C LYS A 280 85.48 -9.58 -35.27
N TRP A 281 85.19 -8.41 -34.69
CA TRP A 281 86.24 -7.51 -34.22
C TRP A 281 86.94 -8.04 -32.97
N VAL A 282 86.19 -8.64 -32.04
CA VAL A 282 86.73 -9.35 -30.87
C VAL A 282 87.62 -10.51 -31.33
N GLN A 283 87.13 -11.39 -32.20
CA GLN A 283 87.94 -12.51 -32.74
C GLN A 283 89.25 -12.04 -33.39
N LYS A 284 89.21 -10.97 -34.19
CA LYS A 284 90.42 -10.37 -34.80
C LYS A 284 91.40 -9.83 -33.76
N TYR A 285 90.87 -9.16 -32.73
CA TYR A 285 91.68 -8.62 -31.64
C TYR A 285 92.32 -9.75 -30.84
N ASP A 286 91.56 -10.79 -30.51
CA ASP A 286 92.06 -11.97 -29.80
C ASP A 286 93.16 -12.70 -30.61
N THR A 287 93.02 -12.81 -31.94
CA THR A 287 94.07 -13.38 -32.80
C THR A 287 95.33 -12.51 -32.88
N ASP A 288 95.21 -11.19 -33.07
CA ASP A 288 96.38 -10.30 -33.10
C ASP A 288 97.08 -10.27 -31.74
N MET A 289 96.33 -10.21 -30.63
CA MET A 289 96.88 -10.29 -29.29
C MET A 289 97.59 -11.62 -29.03
N ALA A 290 97.07 -12.75 -29.52
CA ALA A 290 97.73 -14.05 -29.42
C ALA A 290 99.02 -14.10 -30.26
N GLU A 291 99.02 -13.55 -31.49
CA GLU A 291 100.23 -13.42 -32.32
C GLU A 291 101.28 -12.52 -31.66
N LYS A 292 100.88 -11.35 -31.12
CA LYS A 292 101.77 -10.48 -30.36
C LYS A 292 102.35 -11.19 -29.14
N GLN A 293 101.52 -11.91 -28.37
CA GLN A 293 101.97 -12.66 -27.21
C GLN A 293 102.98 -13.75 -27.60
N ALA A 294 102.74 -14.50 -28.68
CA ALA A 294 103.69 -15.48 -29.20
C ALA A 294 105.03 -14.83 -29.60
N THR A 295 105.02 -13.73 -30.37
CA THR A 295 106.27 -13.03 -30.72
C THR A 295 107.00 -12.44 -29.52
N TYR A 296 106.26 -12.00 -28.48
CA TYR A 296 106.85 -11.55 -27.22
C TYR A 296 107.51 -12.72 -26.47
N GLU A 297 106.87 -13.89 -26.42
CA GLU A 297 107.42 -15.10 -25.81
C GLU A 297 108.64 -15.63 -26.56
N GLU A 298 108.66 -15.59 -27.90
CA GLU A 298 109.82 -15.90 -28.73
C GLU A 298 111.00 -14.96 -28.45
N ILE A 299 110.77 -13.64 -28.46
CA ILE A 299 111.79 -12.64 -28.15
C ILE A 299 112.28 -12.80 -26.69
N GLN A 300 111.38 -13.08 -25.76
CA GLN A 300 111.73 -13.31 -24.36
C GLN A 300 112.57 -14.59 -24.19
N ALA A 301 112.31 -15.64 -24.97
CA ALA A 301 113.12 -16.85 -25.01
C ALA A 301 114.52 -16.57 -25.56
N ILE A 302 114.64 -15.90 -26.71
CA ILE A 302 115.92 -15.48 -27.30
C ILE A 302 116.69 -14.58 -26.32
N TYR A 303 116.06 -13.58 -25.71
CA TYR A 303 116.68 -12.72 -24.71
C TYR A 303 117.18 -13.50 -23.48
N ASN A 304 116.44 -14.52 -23.03
CA ASN A 304 116.87 -15.39 -21.94
C ASN A 304 118.10 -16.24 -22.35
N GLU A 305 118.15 -16.74 -23.59
CA GLU A 305 119.30 -17.45 -24.14
C GLU A 305 120.52 -16.53 -24.32
N GLU A 306 120.37 -15.36 -24.95
CA GLU A 306 121.43 -14.35 -25.10
C GLU A 306 121.97 -13.89 -23.74
N LYS A 307 121.09 -13.70 -22.75
CA LYS A 307 121.49 -13.36 -21.38
C LYS A 307 122.30 -14.48 -20.72
N ALA A 308 121.95 -15.75 -20.96
CA ALA A 308 122.74 -16.89 -20.49
C ALA A 308 124.09 -17.01 -21.21
N GLN A 309 124.13 -16.79 -22.53
CA GLN A 309 125.36 -16.75 -23.32
C GLN A 309 126.28 -15.60 -22.89
N LEU A 310 125.72 -14.42 -22.62
CA LEU A 310 126.43 -13.27 -22.10
C LEU A 310 127.01 -13.55 -20.71
N ALA A 311 126.25 -14.20 -19.81
CA ALA A 311 126.78 -14.62 -18.51
C ALA A 311 127.99 -15.56 -18.66
N LEU A 312 127.90 -16.58 -19.52
CA LEU A 312 129.01 -17.49 -19.83
C LEU A 312 130.21 -16.78 -20.47
N LEU A 313 129.99 -15.77 -21.31
CA LEU A 313 131.04 -14.95 -21.90
C LEU A 313 131.68 -14.02 -20.85
N MET A 314 130.90 -13.47 -19.93
CA MET A 314 131.41 -12.65 -18.82
C MET A 314 132.25 -13.49 -17.84
N GLU A 315 131.84 -14.72 -17.54
CA GLU A 315 132.67 -15.67 -16.76
C GLU A 315 133.99 -15.97 -17.47
N LYS A 316 133.96 -16.32 -18.77
CA LYS A 316 135.17 -16.55 -19.57
C LYS A 316 136.06 -15.30 -19.65
N HIS A 317 135.48 -14.12 -19.80
CA HIS A 317 136.22 -12.86 -19.83
C HIS A 317 136.83 -12.52 -18.46
N ALA A 318 136.16 -12.86 -17.35
CA ALA A 318 136.72 -12.72 -16.01
C ALA A 318 137.94 -13.62 -15.81
N VAL A 319 137.89 -14.88 -16.29
CA VAL A 319 139.06 -15.79 -16.29
C VAL A 319 140.17 -15.26 -17.20
N LEU A 320 139.86 -14.84 -18.44
CA LEU A 320 140.85 -14.26 -19.36
C LEU A 320 141.48 -12.97 -18.81
N LEU A 321 140.74 -12.15 -18.05
CA LEU A 321 141.31 -10.99 -17.35
C LEU A 321 142.27 -11.41 -16.24
N GLN A 322 141.96 -12.45 -15.47
CA GLN A 322 142.87 -13.01 -14.47
C GLN A 322 144.16 -13.51 -15.13
N GLU A 323 144.04 -14.36 -16.15
CA GLU A 323 145.18 -14.85 -16.96
C GLU A 323 145.99 -13.69 -17.58
N TYR A 324 145.32 -12.65 -18.07
CA TYR A 324 146.00 -11.47 -18.63
C TYR A 324 146.76 -10.69 -17.55
N THR A 325 146.19 -10.50 -16.36
CA THR A 325 146.89 -9.86 -15.23
C THR A 325 148.07 -10.70 -14.74
N GLU A 326 147.95 -12.03 -14.72
CA GLU A 326 149.05 -12.94 -14.42
C GLU A 326 150.17 -12.81 -15.48
N ILE A 327 149.85 -12.79 -16.78
CA ILE A 327 150.83 -12.59 -17.86
C ILE A 327 151.48 -11.20 -17.80
N GLU A 328 150.75 -10.15 -17.44
CA GLU A 328 151.33 -8.81 -17.24
C GLU A 328 152.24 -8.75 -16.01
N GLU A 329 151.93 -9.49 -14.95
CA GLU A 329 152.78 -9.66 -13.78
C GLU A 329 154.03 -10.47 -14.09
N GLU A 330 153.90 -11.61 -14.77
CA GLU A 330 155.05 -12.38 -15.26
C GLU A 330 155.97 -11.54 -16.16
N ARG A 331 155.40 -10.73 -17.06
CA ARG A 331 156.16 -9.79 -17.91
C ARG A 331 156.83 -8.67 -17.12
N ARG A 332 156.21 -8.14 -16.07
CA ARG A 332 156.86 -7.21 -15.13
C ARG A 332 158.03 -7.89 -14.42
N MET A 333 157.83 -9.07 -13.85
CA MET A 333 158.86 -9.85 -13.16
C MET A 333 160.00 -10.28 -14.09
N LEU A 334 159.73 -10.55 -15.37
CA LEU A 334 160.75 -10.83 -16.38
C LEU A 334 161.59 -9.58 -16.71
N LYS A 335 160.95 -8.43 -16.97
CA LYS A 335 161.68 -7.17 -17.19
C LYS A 335 162.53 -6.77 -16.00
N GLU A 336 162.00 -6.92 -14.79
CA GLU A 336 162.74 -6.61 -13.55
C GLU A 336 163.99 -7.52 -13.39
N LYS A 337 163.88 -8.81 -13.76
CA LYS A 337 165.02 -9.74 -13.83
C LYS A 337 166.01 -9.41 -14.95
N GLU A 338 165.54 -8.96 -16.12
CA GLU A 338 166.40 -8.51 -17.22
C GLU A 338 167.18 -7.26 -16.82
N GLU A 339 166.53 -6.27 -16.19
CA GLU A 339 167.19 -5.09 -15.65
C GLU A 339 168.16 -5.44 -14.51
N GLU A 340 167.84 -6.40 -13.64
CA GLU A 340 168.78 -6.93 -12.63
C GLU A 340 170.01 -7.57 -13.28
N ALA A 341 169.81 -8.37 -14.33
CA ALA A 341 170.88 -8.99 -15.10
C ALA A 341 171.75 -7.96 -15.82
N GLU A 342 171.16 -6.89 -16.38
CA GLU A 342 171.89 -5.75 -16.95
C GLU A 342 172.66 -4.97 -15.89
N ARG A 343 172.06 -4.71 -14.71
CA ARG A 343 172.75 -4.09 -13.56
C ARG A 343 173.94 -4.94 -13.10
N ASP A 344 173.83 -6.27 -13.13
CA ASP A 344 174.93 -7.20 -12.85
C ASP A 344 176.00 -7.22 -13.94
N LEU A 345 175.61 -7.20 -15.21
CA LEU A 345 176.53 -7.09 -16.34
C LEU A 345 177.29 -5.76 -16.32
N ALA A 346 176.62 -4.66 -16.00
CA ALA A 346 177.22 -3.34 -15.82
C ALA A 346 178.25 -3.36 -14.66
N ARG A 347 177.92 -3.99 -13.52
CA ARG A 347 178.88 -4.19 -12.41
C ARG A 347 180.11 -5.01 -12.85
N ARG A 348 179.90 -6.13 -13.57
CA ARG A 348 180.99 -6.99 -14.08
C ARG A 348 181.87 -6.25 -15.11
N ASN A 349 181.26 -5.52 -16.05
CA ASN A 349 181.97 -4.74 -17.06
C ASN A 349 182.75 -3.57 -16.45
N HIS A 350 182.20 -2.90 -15.43
CA HIS A 350 182.92 -1.85 -14.71
C HIS A 350 184.16 -2.41 -13.98
N ALA A 351 184.03 -3.55 -13.31
CA ALA A 351 185.16 -4.24 -12.67
C ALA A 351 186.24 -4.64 -13.71
N ALA A 352 185.84 -5.22 -14.85
CA ALA A 352 186.76 -5.57 -15.93
C ALA A 352 187.48 -4.32 -16.51
N THR A 353 186.78 -3.20 -16.64
CA THR A 353 187.33 -1.93 -17.14
C THR A 353 188.37 -1.37 -16.17
N CYS A 354 188.12 -1.40 -14.86
CA CYS A 354 189.08 -0.99 -13.83
C CYS A 354 190.36 -1.84 -13.85
N ILE A 355 190.24 -3.16 -13.99
CA ILE A 355 191.39 -4.07 -14.10
C ILE A 355 192.23 -3.75 -15.35
N GLN A 356 191.58 -3.56 -16.51
CA GLN A 356 192.26 -3.18 -17.75
C GLN A 356 192.95 -1.80 -17.66
N ALA A 357 192.34 -0.84 -16.98
CA ALA A 357 192.89 0.51 -16.83
C ALA A 357 194.16 0.53 -15.96
N VAL A 358 194.21 -0.26 -14.89
CA VAL A 358 195.40 -0.40 -14.03
C VAL A 358 196.57 -1.00 -14.81
N TRP A 359 196.33 -2.07 -15.58
CA TRP A 359 197.36 -2.72 -16.39
C TRP A 359 197.90 -1.82 -17.52
N LYS A 360 197.01 -1.19 -18.30
CA LYS A 360 197.39 -0.23 -19.35
C LYS A 360 198.17 0.96 -18.78
N GLY A 361 197.79 1.44 -17.60
CA GLY A 361 198.49 2.52 -16.90
C GLY A 361 199.89 2.14 -16.39
N TYR A 362 200.11 0.90 -15.97
CA TYR A 362 201.44 0.42 -15.55
C TYR A 362 202.43 0.42 -16.72
N LEU A 363 202.01 -0.10 -17.88
CA LEU A 363 202.84 -0.21 -19.08
C LEU A 363 203.33 1.17 -19.57
N VAL A 364 202.45 2.17 -19.58
CA VAL A 364 202.78 3.55 -20.02
C VAL A 364 203.70 4.27 -19.01
N ARG A 365 203.57 3.99 -17.70
CA ARG A 365 204.38 4.65 -16.66
C ARG A 365 205.81 4.12 -16.54
N SER A 366 206.09 2.92 -17.03
CA SER A 366 207.46 2.38 -17.13
C SER A 366 208.30 3.17 -18.14
N ILE A 367 207.74 3.45 -19.32
CA ILE A 367 208.46 4.01 -20.46
C ILE A 367 208.75 5.52 -20.30
N TYR A 368 207.92 6.26 -19.56
CA TYR A 368 207.98 7.72 -19.50
C TYR A 368 208.87 8.33 -18.39
N LYS A 369 209.54 7.51 -17.56
CA LYS A 369 210.25 8.00 -16.37
C LYS A 369 211.75 8.33 -16.54
N ALA A 370 212.33 8.15 -17.74
CA ALA A 370 213.78 8.23 -17.95
C ALA A 370 214.32 9.58 -18.49
N GLN A 371 213.55 10.42 -19.20
CA GLN A 371 214.09 11.64 -19.83
C GLN A 371 213.10 12.83 -19.93
N LEU A 372 213.24 13.83 -19.03
CA LEU A 372 213.22 15.29 -19.33
C LEU A 372 213.09 16.18 -18.05
N LYS A 373 214.22 16.60 -17.45
CA LYS A 373 214.45 17.95 -16.85
C LYS A 373 215.78 18.08 -16.08
N LYS A 374 216.72 18.84 -16.66
CA LYS A 374 217.43 19.94 -15.94
C LYS A 374 217.53 21.18 -16.85
N ALA A 375 216.39 21.79 -17.11
CA ALA A 375 216.37 23.15 -17.65
C ALA A 375 216.93 24.12 -16.58
N LYS A 376 217.95 24.92 -16.94
CA LYS A 376 218.63 25.96 -16.14
C LYS A 376 218.76 25.64 -14.62
N LYS A 377 219.85 25.05 -14.13
CA LYS A 377 221.23 24.95 -14.69
C LYS A 377 221.75 23.50 -14.64
N GLY A 378 221.64 22.78 -15.77
CA GLY A 378 222.17 21.41 -15.92
C GLY A 378 221.96 20.78 -17.31
N LYS A 379 222.87 21.08 -18.24
CA LYS A 379 223.13 20.45 -19.57
C LYS A 379 222.33 19.17 -19.97
N GLY A 380 221.80 19.17 -21.21
CA GLY A 380 221.35 18.00 -22.01
C GLY A 380 219.82 17.95 -22.22
N LYS A 381 219.18 17.95 -23.41
CA LYS A 381 219.45 17.74 -24.87
C LYS A 381 218.94 16.39 -25.43
N GLY A 382 217.85 16.44 -26.23
CA GLY A 382 217.18 15.35 -26.96
C GLY A 382 215.63 15.46 -26.84
N LYS A 383 214.72 15.34 -27.83
CA LYS A 383 214.71 15.29 -29.33
C LYS A 383 214.32 13.96 -30.04
N GLY A 384 213.01 13.68 -30.08
CA GLY A 384 212.28 12.77 -31.01
C GLY A 384 210.77 12.99 -30.81
N LYS A 385 209.98 13.44 -31.80
CA LYS A 385 209.54 12.83 -33.07
C LYS A 385 208.38 11.86 -32.87
#